data_AF-A0A418ETF9-F1
#
_entry.id   AF-A0A418ETF9-F1
#
_cell.length_a   1.000
_cell.length_b   1.000
_cell.length_c   1.000
_cell.angle_alpha   90.00
_cell.angle_beta   90.00
_cell.angle_gamma   90.00
#
_symmetry.space_group_name_H-M   'P 1'
#
loop_
_entity.id
_entity.type
_entity.pdbx_description
1 polymer ?
#
loop_
_entity_poly.entity_id
_entity_poly.type
_entity_poly.pdbx_seq_one_letter_code
_entity_poly.pdbx_strand_id
1 'polypeptide(L)'
;RLKDPQDAYLSQLHTCLPELLHRENSPPAPVKINAQQSSALAKHTAHKATSLRQQHDQPTDDTARNSDDLVSQINLLVHMYTLRREDAADHVADSLGFSVYLTSSRVDERAFVSHVAKVTAGLRRVRVDSCHLQSAWQCVDKLLSHRNHDTRAIAYAFLDVCLELHYDRVPLGMRLAIFQLLATGHGEFLRRQNSLRLLVQDGRTVLPFAKDLGWVLLTLLETSDAQKELSSLLHCILRRSPHALGTQNQHQTNSDDECVDVEPEIVTSITTLLSGRADAAYARRDKDACKRFLKFMTILVNHELDAAAATPECLASLCGLVNVKEDGVSTWAIIKHLLSGASRYQVLHGLLGLLEAPVAPFVVRGAVFFIGMSAWGSQRVTSLEVGRSSVLRSLLPAVQSPHSIVIFEVVLSLQRLIKKYGDQMLIEWDLVFDYLRRLFPWMAVQAFADEGPADRLAGELLDTLLLAALGLFRHLRGARLKAKWGDGWDSQWTDRDLANLRYALSGALDSVVFLKHKP
;
A
#
# COMPACT_ATOMS: atom_id res chain seq x y z
N ARG A 1 -28.62 60.57 33.82
CA ARG A 1 -29.46 59.35 33.80
C ARG A 1 -29.41 58.78 32.39
N LEU A 2 -28.52 57.82 32.14
CA LEU A 2 -28.58 56.80 31.09
C LEU A 2 -27.44 55.83 31.46
N LYS A 3 -27.84 54.60 31.83
CA LYS A 3 -26.95 53.51 32.22
C LYS A 3 -26.36 52.91 30.95
N ASP A 4 -25.05 52.68 30.95
CA ASP A 4 -24.33 52.07 29.83
C ASP A 4 -24.76 50.61 29.59
N PRO A 5 -24.91 50.17 28.33
CA PRO A 5 -25.24 48.79 27.97
C PRO A 5 -24.10 47.78 28.23
N GLN A 6 -22.90 48.24 28.61
CA GLN A 6 -21.77 47.37 28.98
C GLN A 6 -21.95 46.69 30.35
N ASP A 7 -22.59 47.36 31.31
CA ASP A 7 -22.81 46.79 32.66
C ASP A 7 -23.89 45.70 32.69
N ALA A 8 -24.86 45.76 31.77
CA ALA A 8 -25.90 44.74 31.65
C ALA A 8 -25.36 43.41 31.07
N TYR A 9 -24.32 43.48 30.24
CA TYR A 9 -23.73 42.34 29.55
C TYR A 9 -22.68 41.62 30.42
N LEU A 10 -21.88 42.39 31.17
CA LEU A 10 -20.93 41.85 32.17
C LEU A 10 -21.67 41.13 33.32
N SER A 11 -22.86 41.60 33.68
CA SER A 11 -23.73 40.95 34.67
C SER A 11 -24.28 39.60 34.17
N GLN A 12 -24.62 39.48 32.88
CA GLN A 12 -25.11 38.22 32.26
C GLN A 12 -24.01 37.15 32.11
N LEU A 13 -22.74 37.55 31.94
CA LEU A 13 -21.62 36.61 31.86
C LEU A 13 -21.17 36.10 33.23
N HIS A 14 -21.28 36.94 34.28
CA HIS A 14 -21.01 36.52 35.66
C HIS A 14 -22.04 35.51 36.20
N THR A 15 -23.26 35.49 35.65
CA THR A 15 -24.32 34.52 36.00
C THR A 15 -24.26 33.21 35.21
N CYS A 16 -23.74 33.19 33.98
CA CYS A 16 -23.65 31.95 33.17
C CYS A 16 -22.39 31.09 33.44
N LEU A 17 -21.32 31.67 33.99
CA LEU A 17 -20.08 30.93 34.31
C LEU A 17 -20.28 29.83 35.39
N PRO A 18 -21.09 30.05 36.45
CA PRO A 18 -21.40 29.02 37.44
C PRO A 18 -22.29 27.88 36.89
N GLU A 19 -23.20 28.16 35.94
CA GLU A 19 -24.08 27.14 35.35
C GLU A 19 -23.33 26.16 34.44
N LEU A 20 -22.28 26.62 33.75
CA LEU A 20 -21.37 25.76 32.99
C LEU A 20 -20.49 24.89 33.90
N LEU A 21 -20.10 25.40 35.07
CA LEU A 21 -19.32 24.67 36.08
C LEU A 21 -20.17 23.65 36.88
N HIS A 22 -21.48 23.87 37.03
CA HIS A 22 -22.38 22.93 37.71
C HIS A 22 -22.81 21.74 36.83
N ARG A 23 -22.78 21.88 35.49
CA ARG A 23 -23.10 20.79 34.56
C ARG A 23 -21.98 19.74 34.44
N GLU A 24 -20.75 20.07 34.83
CA GLU A 24 -19.57 19.19 34.78
C GLU A 24 -19.37 18.33 36.05
N ASN A 25 -20.05 18.65 37.16
CA ASN A 25 -19.87 17.95 38.45
C ASN A 25 -20.91 16.84 38.74
N SER A 26 -21.74 16.47 37.76
CA SER A 26 -22.67 15.34 37.91
C SER A 26 -21.98 14.01 37.58
N PRO A 27 -22.08 12.97 38.42
CA PRO A 27 -21.53 11.66 38.11
C PRO A 27 -22.25 11.07 36.89
N PRO A 28 -21.56 10.26 36.05
CA PRO A 28 -22.21 9.63 34.91
C PRO A 28 -23.29 8.67 35.39
N ALA A 29 -24.48 8.76 34.79
CA ALA A 29 -25.55 7.79 34.99
C ALA A 29 -25.07 6.38 34.62
N PRO A 30 -25.49 5.32 35.34
CA PRO A 30 -25.04 3.96 35.08
C PRO A 30 -25.52 3.51 33.70
N VAL A 31 -24.56 3.18 32.85
CA VAL A 31 -24.82 2.58 31.53
C VAL A 31 -25.39 1.18 31.77
N LYS A 32 -26.66 0.99 31.39
CA LYS A 32 -27.26 -0.35 31.25
C LYS A 32 -26.49 -1.11 30.18
N ILE A 33 -25.76 -2.12 30.62
CA ILE A 33 -25.15 -3.15 29.79
C ILE A 33 -26.30 -3.97 29.19
N ASN A 34 -26.65 -3.71 27.93
CA ASN A 34 -27.39 -4.67 27.12
C ASN A 34 -26.39 -5.63 26.50
N ALA A 35 -26.12 -6.72 27.23
CA ALA A 35 -25.57 -7.93 26.68
C ALA A 35 -26.66 -8.60 25.83
N GLN A 36 -26.61 -8.43 24.51
CA GLN A 36 -27.28 -9.33 23.58
C GLN A 36 -26.78 -9.10 22.15
N GLN A 37 -26.08 -10.13 21.65
CA GLN A 37 -25.93 -10.59 20.26
C GLN A 37 -24.46 -10.90 19.89
N SER A 38 -23.97 -11.97 20.50
CA SER A 38 -22.84 -12.75 20.00
C SER A 38 -23.16 -14.24 20.20
N SER A 39 -23.95 -14.81 19.30
CA SER A 39 -24.07 -16.26 19.10
C SER A 39 -25.08 -16.53 17.98
N ALA A 40 -24.54 -16.94 16.82
CA ALA A 40 -25.18 -17.72 15.75
C ALA A 40 -24.99 -17.09 14.36
N LEU A 41 -23.80 -17.23 13.77
CA LEU A 41 -23.66 -17.52 12.33
C LEU A 41 -22.22 -17.92 11.97
N ALA A 42 -21.71 -19.01 12.54
CA ALA A 42 -20.45 -19.62 12.09
C ALA A 42 -20.37 -21.07 12.56
N LYS A 43 -21.22 -21.94 11.99
CA LYS A 43 -21.12 -23.42 12.08
C LYS A 43 -22.16 -24.08 11.17
N HIS A 44 -22.15 -23.77 9.87
CA HIS A 44 -22.82 -24.60 8.86
C HIS A 44 -22.33 -24.25 7.44
N THR A 45 -21.02 -24.40 7.19
CA THR A 45 -20.49 -24.54 5.81
C THR A 45 -19.07 -25.14 5.76
N ALA A 46 -18.71 -25.98 6.73
CA ALA A 46 -17.42 -26.67 6.77
C ALA A 46 -17.53 -28.19 7.00
N HIS A 47 -18.71 -28.78 6.79
CA HIS A 47 -18.92 -30.23 6.79
C HIS A 47 -19.76 -30.65 5.58
N LYS A 48 -19.25 -30.41 4.37
CA LYS A 48 -19.71 -31.10 3.16
C LYS A 48 -18.66 -31.15 2.04
N ALA A 49 -17.38 -31.28 2.41
CA ALA A 49 -16.28 -31.43 1.44
C ALA A 49 -15.17 -32.40 1.93
N THR A 50 -15.50 -33.34 2.82
CA THR A 50 -14.52 -34.29 3.37
C THR A 50 -15.06 -35.71 3.55
N SER A 51 -16.08 -36.09 2.77
CA SER A 51 -16.61 -37.48 2.77
C SER A 51 -16.96 -37.98 1.36
N LEU A 52 -16.11 -37.69 0.37
CA LEU A 52 -16.12 -38.35 -0.95
C LEU A 52 -14.69 -38.54 -1.46
N ARG A 53 -13.81 -39.05 -0.59
CA ARG A 53 -12.43 -39.40 -0.98
C ARG A 53 -12.04 -40.73 -0.36
N GLN A 54 -12.73 -41.77 -0.79
CA GLN A 54 -12.33 -43.18 -0.73
C GLN A 54 -13.41 -44.00 -1.44
N GLN A 55 -13.51 -43.86 -2.76
CA GLN A 55 -14.17 -44.85 -3.61
C GLN A 55 -13.30 -45.08 -4.84
N HIS A 56 -12.60 -46.22 -4.78
CA HIS A 56 -12.20 -47.09 -5.89
C HIS A 56 -11.63 -46.43 -7.16
N ASP A 57 -10.30 -46.43 -7.25
CA ASP A 57 -9.59 -46.38 -8.53
C ASP A 57 -9.85 -47.68 -9.31
N GLN A 58 -10.83 -47.64 -10.20
CA GLN A 58 -10.90 -48.51 -11.37
C GLN A 58 -11.41 -47.67 -12.54
N PRO A 59 -10.63 -47.50 -13.63
CA PRO A 59 -11.06 -46.74 -14.78
C PRO A 59 -12.25 -47.46 -15.43
N THR A 60 -13.36 -46.75 -15.63
CA THR A 60 -14.47 -47.26 -16.45
C THR A 60 -14.00 -47.36 -17.91
N ASP A 61 -14.45 -48.39 -18.63
CA ASP A 61 -13.98 -48.76 -19.99
C ASP A 61 -14.01 -47.57 -20.99
N ASP A 62 -14.96 -46.65 -20.82
CA ASP A 62 -15.08 -45.42 -21.61
C ASP A 62 -13.97 -44.40 -21.36
N THR A 63 -13.43 -44.32 -20.13
CA THR A 63 -12.32 -43.42 -19.80
C THR A 63 -10.98 -43.92 -20.34
N ALA A 64 -10.77 -45.24 -20.32
CA ALA A 64 -9.60 -45.87 -20.93
C ALA A 64 -9.58 -45.66 -22.44
N ARG A 65 -10.72 -45.93 -23.11
CA ARG A 65 -10.84 -45.78 -24.56
C ARG A 65 -10.64 -44.33 -25.04
N ASN A 66 -11.12 -43.35 -24.28
CA ASN A 66 -10.91 -41.92 -24.56
C ASN A 66 -9.46 -41.48 -24.31
N SER A 67 -8.75 -42.13 -23.38
CA SER A 67 -7.32 -41.89 -23.15
C SER A 67 -6.46 -42.41 -24.28
N ASP A 68 -6.73 -43.62 -24.77
CA ASP A 68 -5.99 -44.22 -25.87
C ASP A 68 -6.17 -43.45 -27.20
N ASP A 69 -7.37 -42.90 -27.44
CA ASP A 69 -7.62 -42.03 -28.58
C ASP A 69 -6.80 -40.72 -28.50
N LEU A 70 -6.75 -40.08 -27.33
CA LEU A 70 -5.95 -38.87 -27.14
C LEU A 70 -4.45 -39.12 -27.28
N VAL A 71 -3.96 -40.24 -26.73
CA VAL A 71 -2.56 -40.65 -26.91
C VAL A 71 -2.25 -40.86 -28.39
N SER A 72 -3.16 -41.50 -29.14
CA SER A 72 -3.02 -41.66 -30.59
C SER A 72 -2.97 -40.32 -31.33
N GLN A 73 -3.80 -39.35 -30.91
CA GLN A 73 -3.78 -37.98 -31.45
C GLN A 73 -2.46 -37.25 -31.16
N ILE A 74 -1.88 -37.44 -29.96
CA ILE A 74 -0.56 -36.89 -29.58
C ILE A 74 0.54 -37.53 -30.43
N ASN A 75 0.52 -38.85 -30.62
CA ASN A 75 1.50 -39.54 -31.46
C ASN A 75 1.43 -39.06 -32.92
N LEU A 76 0.23 -38.83 -33.45
CA LEU A 76 0.05 -38.21 -34.76
C LEU A 76 0.62 -36.79 -34.81
N LEU A 77 0.43 -35.99 -33.75
CA LEU A 77 1.02 -34.65 -33.67
C LEU A 77 2.56 -34.69 -33.72
N VAL A 78 3.17 -35.62 -32.99
CA VAL A 78 4.62 -35.85 -32.99
C VAL A 78 5.10 -36.25 -34.39
N HIS A 79 4.39 -37.16 -35.05
CA HIS A 79 4.73 -37.57 -36.41
C HIS A 79 4.63 -36.42 -37.43
N MET A 80 3.56 -35.59 -37.34
CA MET A 80 3.44 -34.39 -38.16
C MET A 80 4.58 -33.41 -37.88
N TYR A 81 5.01 -33.27 -36.63
CA TYR A 81 6.14 -32.41 -36.27
C TYR A 81 7.47 -32.92 -36.83
N THR A 82 7.72 -34.24 -36.82
CA THR A 82 8.94 -34.82 -37.41
C THR A 82 9.00 -34.60 -38.91
N LEU A 83 7.91 -34.83 -39.64
CA LEU A 83 7.84 -34.57 -41.08
C LEU A 83 8.14 -33.09 -41.40
N ARG A 84 7.58 -32.16 -40.62
CA ARG A 84 7.87 -30.72 -40.79
C ARG A 84 9.34 -30.35 -40.53
N ARG A 85 10.03 -31.08 -39.65
CA ARG A 85 11.45 -30.84 -39.37
C ARG A 85 12.34 -31.40 -40.46
N GLU A 86 12.02 -32.58 -40.98
CA GLU A 86 12.71 -33.20 -42.12
C GLU A 86 12.55 -32.32 -43.36
N ASP A 87 11.34 -31.86 -43.66
CA ASP A 87 11.07 -30.91 -44.75
C ASP A 87 11.95 -29.64 -44.66
N ALA A 88 12.08 -29.07 -43.45
CA ALA A 88 12.89 -27.88 -43.24
C ALA A 88 14.40 -28.14 -43.43
N ALA A 89 14.88 -29.32 -43.04
CA ALA A 89 16.27 -29.73 -43.25
C ALA A 89 16.55 -29.96 -44.74
N ASP A 90 15.62 -30.58 -45.46
CA ASP A 90 15.71 -30.83 -46.89
C ASP A 90 15.73 -29.52 -47.70
N HIS A 91 14.92 -28.52 -47.32
CA HIS A 91 14.97 -27.19 -47.97
C HIS A 91 16.32 -26.47 -47.75
N VAL A 92 16.96 -26.68 -46.60
CA VAL A 92 18.32 -26.15 -46.34
C VAL A 92 19.36 -26.91 -47.18
N ALA A 93 19.22 -28.23 -47.31
CA ALA A 93 20.09 -29.05 -48.14
C ALA A 93 19.93 -28.75 -49.65
N ASP A 94 18.70 -28.55 -50.12
CA ASP A 94 18.37 -28.07 -51.49
C ASP A 94 19.02 -26.70 -51.75
N SER A 95 18.91 -25.77 -50.80
CA SER A 95 19.51 -24.43 -50.91
C SER A 95 21.05 -24.46 -50.94
N LEU A 96 21.65 -25.54 -50.42
CA LEU A 96 23.09 -25.80 -50.46
C LEU A 96 23.49 -26.71 -51.63
N GLY A 97 22.56 -27.09 -52.51
CA GLY A 97 22.80 -27.85 -53.73
C GLY A 97 23.02 -29.35 -53.53
N PHE A 98 22.59 -29.93 -52.41
CA PHE A 98 22.88 -31.32 -52.04
C PHE A 98 21.75 -32.33 -52.27
N SER A 99 20.52 -31.92 -52.62
CA SER A 99 19.38 -32.84 -52.60
C SER A 99 18.99 -33.40 -53.98
N VAL A 100 18.66 -34.70 -53.97
CA VAL A 100 18.30 -35.55 -55.10
C VAL A 100 16.89 -36.09 -54.80
N TYR A 101 15.90 -35.59 -55.54
CA TYR A 101 14.55 -36.13 -55.75
C TYR A 101 13.91 -36.89 -54.57
N LEU A 102 13.18 -36.19 -53.69
CA LEU A 102 12.07 -36.81 -52.94
C LEU A 102 10.85 -35.88 -52.91
N THR A 103 9.73 -36.42 -53.38
CA THR A 103 8.39 -35.87 -53.20
C THR A 103 8.00 -35.99 -51.72
N SER A 104 8.43 -35.04 -50.89
CA SER A 104 8.08 -35.05 -49.47
C SER A 104 6.62 -34.70 -49.24
N SER A 105 5.99 -35.43 -48.33
CA SER A 105 4.62 -35.23 -47.86
C SER A 105 4.56 -33.95 -47.00
N ARG A 106 4.40 -32.80 -47.65
CA ARG A 106 4.33 -31.50 -46.97
C ARG A 106 3.12 -31.45 -46.03
N VAL A 107 3.39 -31.35 -44.74
CA VAL A 107 2.35 -31.09 -43.74
C VAL A 107 1.99 -29.60 -43.77
N ASP A 108 0.74 -29.28 -44.15
CA ASP A 108 0.23 -27.91 -44.11
C ASP A 108 0.28 -27.36 -42.67
N GLU A 109 0.81 -26.14 -42.52
CA GLU A 109 0.91 -25.45 -41.24
C GLU A 109 -0.47 -25.26 -40.59
N ARG A 110 -1.50 -24.96 -41.40
CA ARG A 110 -2.87 -24.81 -40.88
C ARG A 110 -3.40 -26.13 -40.35
N ALA A 111 -3.11 -27.23 -41.05
CA ALA A 111 -3.49 -28.57 -40.59
C ALA A 111 -2.77 -28.93 -39.28
N PHE A 112 -1.48 -28.62 -39.16
CA PHE A 112 -0.72 -28.82 -37.92
C PHE A 112 -1.30 -28.03 -36.75
N VAL A 113 -1.52 -26.73 -36.94
CA VAL A 113 -2.07 -25.85 -35.89
C VAL A 113 -3.50 -26.26 -35.51
N SER A 114 -4.33 -26.68 -36.48
CA SER A 114 -5.64 -27.26 -36.21
C SER A 114 -5.54 -28.55 -35.38
N HIS A 115 -4.54 -29.39 -35.66
CA HIS A 115 -4.31 -30.62 -34.90
C HIS A 115 -3.85 -30.33 -33.46
N VAL A 116 -3.00 -29.31 -33.25
CA VAL A 116 -2.65 -28.82 -31.89
C VAL A 116 -3.92 -28.39 -31.14
N ALA A 117 -4.83 -27.68 -31.80
CA ALA A 117 -6.10 -27.28 -31.18
C ALA A 117 -6.99 -28.49 -30.81
N LYS A 118 -7.00 -29.55 -31.64
CA LYS A 118 -7.70 -30.80 -31.33
C LYS A 118 -7.10 -31.50 -30.11
N VAL A 119 -5.77 -31.67 -30.08
CA VAL A 119 -5.07 -32.24 -28.92
C VAL A 119 -5.34 -31.42 -27.66
N THR A 120 -5.31 -30.10 -27.76
CA THR A 120 -5.66 -29.19 -26.65
C THR A 120 -7.08 -29.41 -26.14
N ALA A 121 -8.05 -29.59 -27.05
CA ALA A 121 -9.44 -29.89 -26.67
C ALA A 121 -9.58 -31.28 -26.01
N GLY A 122 -8.82 -32.27 -26.46
CA GLY A 122 -8.73 -33.58 -25.83
C GLY A 122 -8.15 -33.52 -24.42
N LEU A 123 -7.06 -32.77 -24.23
CA LEU A 123 -6.43 -32.55 -22.92
C LEU A 123 -7.35 -31.88 -21.90
N ARG A 124 -8.39 -31.15 -22.33
CA ARG A 124 -9.40 -30.62 -21.40
C ARG A 124 -10.32 -31.70 -20.82
N ARG A 125 -10.42 -32.85 -21.47
CA ARG A 125 -11.35 -33.94 -21.13
C ARG A 125 -10.65 -35.12 -20.47
N VAL A 126 -9.41 -35.40 -20.87
CA VAL A 126 -8.69 -36.60 -20.46
C VAL A 126 -7.30 -36.27 -19.92
N ARG A 127 -6.90 -36.94 -18.83
CA ARG A 127 -5.58 -36.84 -18.21
C ARG A 127 -4.60 -37.79 -18.88
N VAL A 128 -3.44 -37.25 -19.28
CA VAL A 128 -2.36 -38.00 -19.93
C VAL A 128 -1.14 -38.00 -19.02
N ASP A 129 -0.24 -38.96 -19.19
CA ASP A 129 0.99 -39.04 -18.39
C ASP A 129 2.00 -37.93 -18.74
N SER A 130 3.09 -37.87 -17.97
CA SER A 130 4.14 -36.86 -18.15
C SER A 130 4.91 -37.01 -19.46
N CYS A 131 5.09 -38.22 -19.99
CA CYS A 131 5.88 -38.43 -21.20
C CYS A 131 5.13 -37.95 -22.45
N HIS A 132 3.84 -38.23 -22.58
CA HIS A 132 3.03 -37.75 -23.69
C HIS A 132 2.84 -36.23 -23.63
N LEU A 133 2.68 -35.64 -22.44
CA LEU A 133 2.65 -34.19 -22.27
C LEU A 133 3.96 -33.52 -22.72
N GLN A 134 5.11 -34.11 -22.34
CA GLN A 134 6.42 -33.62 -22.76
C GLN A 134 6.60 -33.69 -24.28
N SER A 135 6.19 -34.81 -24.90
CA SER A 135 6.26 -34.97 -26.37
C SER A 135 5.36 -33.97 -27.09
N ALA A 136 4.13 -33.77 -26.61
CA ALA A 136 3.22 -32.76 -27.15
C ALA A 136 3.81 -31.34 -27.01
N TRP A 137 4.42 -31.02 -25.86
CA TRP A 137 5.08 -29.74 -25.62
C TRP A 137 6.21 -29.45 -26.61
N GLN A 138 7.08 -30.43 -26.90
CA GLN A 138 8.16 -30.29 -27.88
C GLN A 138 7.67 -29.97 -29.30
N CYS A 139 6.41 -30.27 -29.60
CA CYS A 139 5.78 -29.95 -30.87
C CYS A 139 5.20 -28.51 -30.89
N VAL A 140 4.87 -27.96 -29.72
CA VAL A 140 4.13 -26.70 -29.57
C VAL A 140 5.03 -25.53 -29.15
N ASP A 141 6.14 -25.77 -28.47
CA ASP A 141 7.03 -24.74 -27.90
C ASP A 141 7.40 -23.61 -28.89
N LYS A 142 7.80 -23.96 -30.12
CA LYS A 142 8.18 -23.01 -31.18
C LYS A 142 7.01 -22.18 -31.68
N LEU A 143 5.76 -22.65 -31.52
CA LEU A 143 4.57 -21.90 -31.93
C LEU A 143 4.34 -20.66 -31.07
N LEU A 144 4.90 -20.59 -29.86
CA LEU A 144 4.81 -19.41 -29.00
C LEU A 144 5.55 -18.19 -29.58
N SER A 145 6.56 -18.42 -30.43
CA SER A 145 7.31 -17.37 -31.13
C SER A 145 6.85 -17.19 -32.59
N HIS A 146 5.70 -17.78 -32.96
CA HIS A 146 5.21 -17.71 -34.33
C HIS A 146 4.80 -16.29 -34.73
N ARG A 147 4.88 -15.93 -36.02
CA ARG A 147 4.50 -14.57 -36.50
C ARG A 147 3.00 -14.31 -36.40
N ASN A 148 2.17 -15.33 -36.63
CA ASN A 148 0.72 -15.24 -36.58
C ASN A 148 0.19 -15.26 -35.14
N HIS A 149 -0.62 -14.25 -34.79
CA HIS A 149 -1.30 -14.13 -33.49
C HIS A 149 -2.22 -15.32 -33.18
N ASP A 150 -2.96 -15.85 -34.16
CA ASP A 150 -3.90 -16.95 -33.92
C ASP A 150 -3.17 -18.25 -33.58
N THR A 151 -2.04 -18.50 -34.27
CA THR A 151 -1.16 -19.63 -33.98
C THR A 151 -0.59 -19.54 -32.56
N ARG A 152 -0.12 -18.35 -32.15
CA ARG A 152 0.36 -18.13 -30.78
C ARG A 152 -0.77 -18.32 -29.76
N ALA A 153 -1.97 -17.84 -30.04
CA ALA A 153 -3.13 -17.99 -29.15
C ALA A 153 -3.47 -19.48 -28.91
N ILE A 154 -3.37 -20.33 -29.94
CA ILE A 154 -3.56 -21.78 -29.81
C ILE A 154 -2.44 -22.40 -28.95
N ALA A 155 -1.19 -21.96 -29.12
CA ALA A 155 -0.07 -22.42 -28.30
C ALA A 155 -0.22 -22.02 -26.82
N TYR A 156 -0.66 -20.80 -26.52
CA TYR A 156 -1.00 -20.38 -25.16
C TYR A 156 -2.18 -21.17 -24.59
N ALA A 157 -3.22 -21.45 -25.39
CA ALA A 157 -4.34 -22.27 -24.94
C ALA A 157 -3.91 -23.71 -24.60
N PHE A 158 -2.98 -24.30 -25.35
CA PHE A 158 -2.36 -25.58 -25.01
C PHE A 158 -1.61 -25.49 -23.67
N LEU A 159 -0.79 -24.45 -23.50
CA LEU A 159 0.00 -24.23 -22.30
C LEU A 159 -0.89 -24.06 -21.06
N ASP A 160 -1.91 -23.22 -21.16
CA ASP A 160 -2.84 -22.94 -20.06
C ASP A 160 -3.56 -24.23 -19.65
N VAL A 161 -4.01 -25.06 -20.60
CA VAL A 161 -4.61 -26.38 -20.30
C VAL A 161 -3.64 -27.31 -19.58
N CYS A 162 -2.37 -27.35 -20.02
CA CYS A 162 -1.36 -28.17 -19.35
C CYS A 162 -1.12 -27.71 -17.91
N LEU A 163 -0.99 -26.40 -17.68
CA LEU A 163 -0.69 -25.82 -16.37
C LEU A 163 -1.92 -25.78 -15.44
N GLU A 164 -3.13 -25.68 -15.97
CA GLU A 164 -4.37 -25.63 -15.18
C GLU A 164 -4.85 -27.04 -14.79
N LEU A 165 -4.87 -27.98 -15.75
CA LEU A 165 -5.52 -29.28 -15.56
C LEU A 165 -4.54 -30.43 -15.30
N HIS A 166 -3.29 -30.30 -15.71
CA HIS A 166 -2.28 -31.36 -15.64
C HIS A 166 -1.02 -30.95 -14.87
N TYR A 167 -1.09 -29.89 -14.05
CA TYR A 167 0.09 -29.32 -13.37
C TYR A 167 0.95 -30.37 -12.67
N ASP A 168 0.32 -31.29 -11.94
CA ASP A 168 0.94 -32.40 -11.21
C ASP A 168 1.76 -33.34 -12.11
N ARG A 169 1.43 -33.41 -13.39
CA ARG A 169 2.09 -34.25 -14.40
C ARG A 169 3.03 -33.49 -15.31
N VAL A 170 3.00 -32.15 -15.32
CA VAL A 170 3.98 -31.33 -16.04
C VAL A 170 5.33 -31.43 -15.32
N PRO A 171 6.35 -32.06 -15.92
CA PRO A 171 7.64 -32.28 -15.27
C PRO A 171 8.40 -30.95 -15.08
N LEU A 172 9.29 -30.90 -14.09
CA LEU A 172 10.02 -29.67 -13.75
C LEU A 172 10.81 -29.10 -14.94
N GLY A 173 11.45 -29.96 -15.75
CA GLY A 173 12.17 -29.51 -16.95
C GLY A 173 11.27 -28.78 -17.95
N MET A 174 10.03 -29.25 -18.15
CA MET A 174 9.03 -28.56 -18.96
C MET A 174 8.65 -27.21 -18.34
N ARG A 175 8.42 -27.16 -17.02
CA ARG A 175 8.08 -25.92 -16.32
C ARG A 175 9.18 -24.85 -16.46
N LEU A 176 10.45 -25.25 -16.35
CA LEU A 176 11.59 -24.35 -16.54
C LEU A 176 11.69 -23.85 -17.98
N ALA A 177 11.49 -24.72 -18.97
CA ALA A 177 11.46 -24.33 -20.38
C ALA A 177 10.31 -23.35 -20.68
N ILE A 178 9.11 -23.62 -20.12
CA ILE A 178 7.96 -22.71 -20.20
C ILE A 178 8.31 -21.36 -19.59
N PHE A 179 8.89 -21.35 -18.38
CA PHE A 179 9.29 -20.12 -17.71
C PHE A 179 10.24 -19.27 -18.56
N GLN A 180 11.28 -19.89 -19.13
CA GLN A 180 12.24 -19.21 -20.01
C GLN A 180 11.55 -18.58 -21.22
N LEU A 181 10.66 -19.31 -21.90
CA LEU A 181 9.91 -18.78 -23.05
C LEU A 181 8.99 -17.62 -22.65
N LEU A 182 8.31 -17.73 -21.50
CA LEU A 182 7.48 -16.67 -20.97
C LEU A 182 8.29 -15.45 -20.56
N ALA A 183 9.52 -15.62 -20.08
CA ALA A 183 10.43 -14.55 -19.70
C ALA A 183 10.99 -13.80 -20.91
N THR A 184 11.48 -14.51 -21.92
CA THR A 184 12.13 -13.91 -23.11
C THR A 184 11.16 -13.51 -24.21
N GLY A 185 9.89 -13.91 -24.13
CA GLY A 185 8.88 -13.58 -25.14
C GLY A 185 8.69 -12.06 -25.33
N HIS A 186 8.20 -11.68 -26.52
CA HIS A 186 7.83 -10.31 -26.84
C HIS A 186 6.33 -10.21 -27.16
N GLY A 187 5.69 -9.13 -26.72
CA GLY A 187 4.26 -8.90 -26.92
C GLY A 187 3.37 -9.87 -26.13
N GLU A 188 2.07 -9.84 -26.43
CA GLU A 188 1.01 -10.66 -25.81
C GLU A 188 1.08 -10.74 -24.28
N PHE A 189 1.35 -9.59 -23.64
CA PHE A 189 1.61 -9.49 -22.22
C PHE A 189 0.52 -10.14 -21.37
N LEU A 190 -0.76 -9.94 -21.72
CA LEU A 190 -1.88 -10.53 -20.99
C LEU A 190 -1.83 -12.07 -20.97
N ARG A 191 -1.60 -12.72 -22.11
CA ARG A 191 -1.51 -14.18 -22.19
C ARG A 191 -0.31 -14.69 -21.42
N ARG A 192 0.85 -14.06 -21.61
CA ARG A 192 2.08 -14.40 -20.89
C ARG A 192 1.91 -14.31 -19.38
N GLN A 193 1.27 -13.27 -18.89
CA GLN A 193 1.03 -13.07 -17.46
C GLN A 193 0.03 -14.10 -16.90
N ASN A 194 -1.00 -14.46 -17.64
CA ASN A 194 -1.94 -15.51 -17.25
C ASN A 194 -1.25 -16.88 -17.19
N SER A 195 -0.50 -17.23 -18.21
CA SER A 195 0.29 -18.46 -18.25
C SER A 195 1.36 -18.48 -17.15
N LEU A 196 2.03 -17.36 -16.88
CA LEU A 196 2.98 -17.24 -15.77
C LEU A 196 2.28 -17.44 -14.43
N ARG A 197 1.09 -16.86 -14.23
CA ARG A 197 0.26 -17.07 -13.03
C ARG A 197 -0.06 -18.54 -12.80
N LEU A 198 -0.43 -19.28 -13.86
CA LEU A 198 -0.68 -20.71 -13.79
C LEU A 198 0.60 -21.50 -13.46
N LEU A 199 1.72 -21.13 -14.09
CA LEU A 199 3.02 -21.78 -13.86
C LEU A 199 3.46 -21.69 -12.40
N VAL A 200 3.31 -20.51 -11.78
CA VAL A 200 3.66 -20.29 -10.37
C VAL A 200 2.52 -20.64 -9.39
N GLN A 201 1.36 -21.08 -9.91
CA GLN A 201 0.15 -21.40 -9.16
C GLN A 201 -0.27 -20.29 -8.17
N ASP A 202 -0.38 -19.06 -8.66
CA ASP A 202 -0.67 -17.87 -7.84
C ASP A 202 0.28 -17.74 -6.64
N GLY A 203 1.57 -18.00 -6.83
CA GLY A 203 2.57 -17.90 -5.78
C GLY A 203 2.73 -19.13 -4.89
N ARG A 204 2.11 -20.28 -5.19
CA ARG A 204 2.34 -21.53 -4.42
C ARG A 204 3.62 -22.24 -4.83
N THR A 205 4.02 -22.13 -6.10
CA THR A 205 5.18 -22.85 -6.65
C THR A 205 6.13 -21.86 -7.30
N VAL A 206 6.84 -21.12 -6.43
CA VAL A 206 7.74 -20.03 -6.85
C VAL A 206 9.20 -20.45 -6.80
N LEU A 207 9.56 -21.30 -5.83
CA LEU A 207 10.94 -21.68 -5.53
C LEU A 207 11.77 -22.13 -6.76
N PRO A 208 11.23 -22.91 -7.71
CA PRO A 208 12.02 -23.31 -8.90
C PRO A 208 12.43 -22.15 -9.80
N PHE A 209 11.77 -21.00 -9.70
CA PHE A 209 11.97 -19.82 -10.55
C PHE A 209 12.54 -18.63 -9.77
N ALA A 210 12.78 -18.78 -8.47
CA ALA A 210 13.07 -17.68 -7.54
C ALA A 210 14.24 -16.79 -7.98
N LYS A 211 15.27 -17.40 -8.59
CA LYS A 211 16.46 -16.70 -9.09
C LYS A 211 16.14 -15.58 -10.09
N ASP A 212 15.25 -15.86 -11.04
CA ASP A 212 15.01 -14.97 -12.18
C ASP A 212 13.62 -14.31 -12.12
N LEU A 213 12.68 -14.87 -11.37
CA LEU A 213 11.29 -14.42 -11.35
C LEU A 213 11.14 -12.95 -10.95
N GLY A 214 11.89 -12.49 -9.95
CA GLY A 214 11.85 -11.10 -9.51
C GLY A 214 12.20 -10.13 -10.65
N TRP A 215 13.28 -10.39 -11.37
CA TRP A 215 13.71 -9.61 -12.53
C TRP A 215 12.73 -9.67 -13.70
N VAL A 216 12.15 -10.84 -13.97
CA VAL A 216 11.11 -10.99 -14.99
C VAL A 216 9.87 -10.17 -14.65
N LEU A 217 9.42 -10.20 -13.39
CA LEU A 217 8.29 -9.39 -12.93
C LEU A 217 8.59 -7.89 -13.03
N LEU A 218 9.79 -7.45 -12.67
CA LEU A 218 10.21 -6.06 -12.81
C LEU A 218 10.22 -5.62 -14.27
N THR A 219 10.81 -6.42 -15.16
CA THR A 219 10.83 -6.14 -16.61
C THR A 219 9.41 -6.08 -17.19
N LEU A 220 8.53 -7.00 -16.78
CA LEU A 220 7.13 -7.00 -17.19
C LEU A 220 6.40 -5.79 -16.62
N LEU A 221 6.72 -5.35 -15.40
CA LEU A 221 6.14 -4.14 -14.85
C LEU A 221 6.51 -2.98 -15.74
N GLU A 222 7.77 -2.79 -16.09
CA GLU A 222 8.23 -1.69 -16.95
C GLU A 222 7.61 -1.71 -18.34
N THR A 223 7.50 -2.88 -18.97
CA THR A 223 7.19 -2.99 -20.41
C THR A 223 5.73 -3.28 -20.75
N SER A 224 4.96 -3.87 -19.82
CA SER A 224 3.60 -4.36 -20.12
C SER A 224 2.55 -3.25 -20.20
N ASP A 225 1.53 -3.46 -21.03
CA ASP A 225 0.26 -2.72 -21.04
C ASP A 225 -0.78 -3.31 -20.06
N ALA A 226 -0.75 -4.63 -19.82
CA ALA A 226 -1.64 -5.38 -18.93
C ALA A 226 -1.36 -5.24 -17.40
N GLN A 227 -1.15 -4.02 -16.90
CA GLN A 227 -0.68 -3.78 -15.51
C GLN A 227 -1.60 -4.32 -14.40
N LYS A 228 -2.90 -4.42 -14.65
CA LYS A 228 -3.88 -4.92 -13.68
C LYS A 228 -3.61 -6.39 -13.33
N GLU A 229 -3.37 -7.23 -14.34
CA GLU A 229 -3.15 -8.66 -14.12
C GLU A 229 -1.80 -8.91 -13.46
N LEU A 230 -0.77 -8.19 -13.89
CA LEU A 230 0.54 -8.26 -13.29
C LEU A 230 0.55 -7.85 -11.81
N SER A 231 -0.12 -6.74 -11.47
CA SER A 231 -0.26 -6.31 -10.06
C SER A 231 -0.96 -7.37 -9.22
N SER A 232 -2.03 -7.98 -9.74
CA SER A 232 -2.76 -9.04 -9.07
C SER A 232 -1.90 -10.30 -8.86
N LEU A 233 -1.10 -10.69 -9.87
CA LEU A 233 -0.15 -11.79 -9.74
C LEU A 233 0.92 -11.50 -8.67
N LEU A 234 1.49 -10.31 -8.68
CA LEU A 234 2.48 -9.88 -7.69
C LEU A 234 1.92 -9.94 -6.26
N HIS A 235 0.66 -9.52 -6.06
CA HIS A 235 -0.02 -9.65 -4.77
C HIS A 235 -0.12 -11.12 -4.34
N CYS A 236 -0.50 -12.02 -5.25
CA CYS A 236 -0.60 -13.46 -4.95
C CYS A 236 0.76 -14.05 -4.55
N ILE A 237 1.82 -13.71 -5.29
CA ILE A 237 3.19 -14.18 -5.04
C ILE A 237 3.65 -13.73 -3.65
N LEU A 238 3.66 -12.43 -3.37
CA LEU A 238 4.16 -11.92 -2.09
C LEU A 238 3.32 -12.38 -0.90
N ARG A 239 2.00 -12.55 -1.09
CA ARG A 239 1.12 -13.04 -0.02
C ARG A 239 1.39 -14.50 0.38
N ARG A 240 1.83 -15.33 -0.57
CA ARG A 240 2.05 -16.77 -0.33
C ARG A 240 3.52 -17.13 -0.17
N SER A 241 4.42 -16.30 -0.70
CA SER A 241 5.86 -16.54 -0.74
C SER A 241 6.60 -15.20 -0.69
N PRO A 242 6.53 -14.47 0.44
CA PRO A 242 7.03 -13.09 0.56
C PRO A 242 8.52 -12.95 0.23
N HIS A 243 9.34 -13.92 0.64
CA HIS A 243 10.79 -13.88 0.42
C HIS A 243 11.24 -14.59 -0.88
N ALA A 244 10.31 -15.06 -1.71
CA ALA A 244 10.68 -15.83 -2.91
C ALA A 244 11.25 -14.97 -4.04
N LEU A 245 11.04 -13.65 -4.02
CA LEU A 245 11.61 -12.73 -5.02
C LEU A 245 13.01 -12.24 -4.65
N GLY A 246 13.59 -12.76 -3.57
CA GLY A 246 14.79 -12.20 -2.95
C GLY A 246 15.99 -13.11 -2.73
N THR A 247 15.92 -14.35 -3.18
CA THR A 247 16.98 -15.32 -2.95
C THR A 247 18.07 -15.18 -4.00
N GLN A 248 18.96 -14.19 -3.83
CA GLN A 248 20.25 -14.22 -4.51
C GLN A 248 21.50 -14.02 -3.65
N ASN A 249 21.42 -13.65 -2.37
CA ASN A 249 22.62 -13.40 -1.56
C ASN A 249 22.74 -14.24 -0.28
N GLN A 250 22.31 -15.51 -0.28
CA GLN A 250 22.84 -16.50 0.68
C GLN A 250 24.01 -17.25 0.04
N HIS A 251 25.14 -16.56 -0.13
CA HIS A 251 26.50 -17.10 -0.01
C HIS A 251 27.48 -15.95 -0.21
N GLN A 252 28.05 -15.45 0.89
CA GLN A 252 29.48 -15.59 1.21
C GLN A 252 29.93 -14.46 2.16
N THR A 253 29.48 -14.49 3.41
CA THR A 253 30.21 -13.88 4.52
C THR A 253 30.82 -15.02 5.33
N ASN A 254 32.13 -15.19 5.15
CA ASN A 254 32.97 -15.66 6.24
C ASN A 254 32.84 -14.64 7.39
N SER A 255 33.05 -15.14 8.62
CA SER A 255 33.19 -14.40 9.89
C SER A 255 31.97 -13.67 10.45
N ASP A 256 31.34 -14.30 11.45
CA ASP A 256 31.04 -13.80 12.82
C ASP A 256 30.51 -12.38 13.11
N ASP A 257 30.13 -11.56 12.11
CA ASP A 257 29.46 -10.28 12.34
C ASP A 257 28.00 -10.31 11.90
N GLU A 258 27.16 -9.71 12.76
CA GLU A 258 25.69 -9.55 12.71
C GLU A 258 24.99 -9.89 11.38
N CYS A 259 24.03 -10.82 11.46
CA CYS A 259 23.05 -11.08 10.43
C CYS A 259 22.20 -9.83 10.17
N VAL A 260 22.66 -8.94 9.30
CA VAL A 260 21.79 -7.92 8.70
C VAL A 260 20.95 -8.65 7.67
N ASP A 261 19.64 -8.78 7.92
CA ASP A 261 18.67 -9.24 6.94
C ASP A 261 18.66 -8.24 5.76
N VAL A 262 19.53 -8.47 4.77
CA VAL A 262 19.57 -7.66 3.56
C VAL A 262 18.32 -8.01 2.74
N GLU A 263 17.30 -7.16 2.85
CA GLU A 263 16.11 -7.26 2.02
C GLU A 263 16.48 -7.26 0.53
N PRO A 264 15.73 -8.00 -0.29
CA PRO A 264 16.08 -8.14 -1.69
C PRO A 264 15.87 -6.87 -2.49
N GLU A 265 16.96 -6.35 -3.04
CA GLU A 265 17.05 -5.17 -3.92
C GLU A 265 15.94 -5.12 -4.99
N ILE A 266 15.52 -6.29 -5.49
CA ILE A 266 14.46 -6.42 -6.49
C ILE A 266 13.09 -6.01 -5.95
N VAL A 267 12.72 -6.40 -4.72
CA VAL A 267 11.41 -6.03 -4.13
C VAL A 267 11.36 -4.53 -3.91
N THR A 268 12.46 -3.94 -3.44
CA THR A 268 12.62 -2.49 -3.33
C THR A 268 12.43 -1.81 -4.68
N SER A 269 13.08 -2.30 -5.74
CA SER A 269 12.96 -1.76 -7.11
C SER A 269 11.53 -1.86 -7.68
N ILE A 270 10.85 -2.98 -7.42
CA ILE A 270 9.43 -3.15 -7.78
C ILE A 270 8.57 -2.12 -7.04
N THR A 271 8.85 -1.91 -5.75
CA THR A 271 8.06 -1.02 -4.89
C THR A 271 8.25 0.44 -5.29
N THR A 272 9.46 0.88 -5.60
CA THR A 272 9.73 2.25 -6.08
C THR A 272 9.05 2.50 -7.43
N LEU A 273 9.11 1.54 -8.37
CA LEU A 273 8.41 1.63 -9.65
C LEU A 273 6.88 1.75 -9.48
N LEU A 274 6.29 0.94 -8.58
CA LEU A 274 4.86 1.00 -8.30
C LEU A 274 4.44 2.31 -7.61
N SER A 275 5.32 2.90 -6.80
CA SER A 275 5.09 4.19 -6.16
C SER A 275 4.99 5.33 -7.18
N GLY A 276 5.96 5.43 -8.09
CA GLY A 276 5.91 6.43 -9.17
C GLY A 276 4.67 6.27 -10.08
N ARG A 277 4.21 5.03 -10.27
CA ARG A 277 2.96 4.75 -11.01
C ARG A 277 1.71 5.13 -10.23
N ALA A 278 1.70 4.93 -8.92
CA ALA A 278 0.62 5.37 -8.05
C ALA A 278 0.49 6.89 -8.10
N ASP A 279 1.59 7.62 -8.07
CA ASP A 279 1.59 9.09 -8.18
C ASP A 279 1.04 9.56 -9.53
N ALA A 280 1.51 8.96 -10.63
CA ALA A 280 1.00 9.26 -11.97
C ALA A 280 -0.49 8.90 -12.12
N ALA A 281 -0.93 7.80 -11.50
CA ALA A 281 -2.33 7.40 -11.49
C ALA A 281 -3.21 8.35 -10.66
N TYR A 282 -2.73 8.81 -9.51
CA TYR A 282 -3.41 9.78 -8.67
C TYR A 282 -3.64 11.10 -9.41
N ALA A 283 -2.62 11.59 -10.12
CA ALA A 283 -2.74 12.78 -10.98
C ALA A 283 -3.83 12.63 -12.06
N ARG A 284 -4.00 11.41 -12.60
CA ARG A 284 -5.06 11.08 -13.58
C ARG A 284 -6.41 10.73 -12.96
N ARG A 285 -6.54 10.79 -11.62
CA ARG A 285 -7.73 10.36 -10.85
C ARG A 285 -8.09 8.88 -11.05
N ASP A 286 -7.13 8.03 -11.38
CA ASP A 286 -7.29 6.57 -11.43
C ASP A 286 -7.21 5.99 -10.02
N LYS A 287 -8.37 5.90 -9.37
CA LYS A 287 -8.51 5.35 -8.01
C LYS A 287 -8.16 3.87 -7.94
N ASP A 288 -8.40 3.10 -9.00
CA ASP A 288 -8.19 1.65 -8.98
C ASP A 288 -6.71 1.29 -8.98
N ALA A 289 -5.88 2.05 -9.69
CA ALA A 289 -4.42 1.91 -9.61
C ALA A 289 -3.90 2.28 -8.21
N CYS A 290 -4.37 3.37 -7.61
CA CYS A 290 -4.01 3.75 -6.25
C CYS A 290 -4.40 2.65 -5.24
N LYS A 291 -5.59 2.05 -5.39
CA LYS A 291 -6.04 0.92 -4.56
C LYS A 291 -5.12 -0.29 -4.67
N ARG A 292 -4.68 -0.63 -5.89
CA ARG A 292 -3.75 -1.74 -6.10
C ARG A 292 -2.42 -1.47 -5.38
N PHE A 293 -1.88 -0.26 -5.50
CA PHE A 293 -0.68 0.15 -4.76
C PHE A 293 -0.86 0.05 -3.24
N LEU A 294 -1.95 0.58 -2.68
CA LEU A 294 -2.18 0.49 -1.23
C LEU A 294 -2.34 -0.96 -0.74
N LYS A 295 -2.97 -1.84 -1.54
CA LYS A 295 -3.03 -3.28 -1.25
C LYS A 295 -1.65 -3.92 -1.28
N PHE A 296 -0.81 -3.56 -2.26
CA PHE A 296 0.57 -4.02 -2.35
C PHE A 296 1.38 -3.60 -1.11
N MET A 297 1.33 -2.32 -0.74
CA MET A 297 1.99 -1.82 0.48
C MET A 297 1.50 -2.53 1.75
N THR A 298 0.20 -2.79 1.85
CA THR A 298 -0.36 -3.57 2.97
C THR A 298 0.21 -4.98 3.03
N ILE A 299 0.43 -5.63 1.87
CA ILE A 299 1.04 -6.97 1.80
C ILE A 299 2.50 -6.91 2.29
N LEU A 300 3.29 -5.92 1.84
CA LEU A 300 4.69 -5.78 2.26
C LEU A 300 4.82 -5.68 3.78
N VAL A 301 4.07 -4.76 4.37
CA VAL A 301 4.13 -4.50 5.81
C VAL A 301 3.60 -5.70 6.61
N ASN A 302 2.57 -6.40 6.14
CA ASN A 302 2.08 -7.62 6.82
C ASN A 302 3.05 -8.80 6.76
N HIS A 303 4.04 -8.75 5.87
CA HIS A 303 5.08 -9.77 5.72
C HIS A 303 6.46 -9.27 6.12
N GLU A 304 6.53 -8.19 6.91
CA GLU A 304 7.79 -7.66 7.46
C GLU A 304 8.81 -7.27 6.38
N LEU A 305 8.35 -6.91 5.19
CA LEU A 305 9.17 -6.36 4.08
C LEU A 305 9.24 -4.83 4.21
N ASP A 306 9.73 -4.42 5.36
CA ASP A 306 9.69 -3.06 5.88
C ASP A 306 10.65 -2.12 5.13
N ALA A 307 11.85 -2.57 4.77
CA ALA A 307 12.84 -1.73 4.09
C ALA A 307 12.38 -1.34 2.68
N ALA A 308 11.75 -2.26 1.95
CA ALA A 308 11.11 -1.97 0.66
C ALA A 308 9.96 -0.96 0.82
N ALA A 309 9.13 -1.13 1.85
CA ALA A 309 7.98 -0.26 2.11
C ALA A 309 8.35 1.13 2.68
N ALA A 310 9.52 1.26 3.31
CA ALA A 310 10.02 2.47 3.96
C ALA A 310 10.93 3.32 3.07
N THR A 311 11.00 3.05 1.77
CA THR A 311 11.75 3.89 0.81
C THR A 311 11.19 5.31 0.72
N PRO A 312 12.02 6.33 0.45
CA PRO A 312 11.58 7.72 0.34
C PRO A 312 10.43 7.92 -0.67
N GLU A 313 10.49 7.23 -1.81
CA GLU A 313 9.48 7.27 -2.87
C GLU A 313 8.14 6.72 -2.36
N CYS A 314 8.16 5.59 -1.64
CA CYS A 314 6.96 5.01 -1.04
C CYS A 314 6.34 5.94 -0.01
N LEU A 315 7.16 6.52 0.86
CA LEU A 315 6.69 7.45 1.88
C LEU A 315 6.06 8.70 1.23
N ALA A 316 6.67 9.22 0.17
CA ALA A 316 6.12 10.33 -0.59
C ALA A 316 4.75 9.98 -1.20
N SER A 317 4.62 8.83 -1.87
CA SER A 317 3.35 8.37 -2.44
C SER A 317 2.28 8.13 -1.37
N LEU A 318 2.62 7.48 -0.24
CA LEU A 318 1.69 7.28 0.88
C LEU A 318 1.22 8.62 1.48
N CYS A 319 2.11 9.61 1.59
CA CYS A 319 1.77 10.97 2.00
C CYS A 319 0.82 11.64 1.02
N GLY A 320 1.05 11.50 -0.29
CA GLY A 320 0.16 12.06 -1.30
C GLY A 320 -1.23 11.42 -1.31
N LEU A 321 -1.31 10.14 -0.95
CA LEU A 321 -2.56 9.37 -0.88
C LEU A 321 -3.28 9.49 0.49
N VAL A 322 -2.84 10.35 1.40
CA VAL A 322 -3.38 10.45 2.78
C VAL A 322 -4.91 10.63 2.85
N ASN A 323 -5.50 11.32 1.87
CA ASN A 323 -6.94 11.59 1.81
C ASN A 323 -7.75 10.55 1.02
N VAL A 324 -7.08 9.56 0.43
CA VAL A 324 -7.76 8.52 -0.34
C VAL A 324 -8.41 7.56 0.67
N LYS A 325 -9.70 7.77 0.92
CA LYS A 325 -10.52 6.90 1.76
C LYS A 325 -11.09 5.79 0.89
N GLU A 326 -10.60 4.58 1.10
CA GLU A 326 -11.09 3.40 0.39
C GLU A 326 -11.38 2.29 1.39
N ASP A 327 -12.43 1.51 1.10
CA ASP A 327 -12.96 0.50 2.02
C ASP A 327 -11.87 -0.53 2.38
N GLY A 328 -11.45 -0.49 3.65
CA GLY A 328 -10.56 -1.49 4.26
C GLY A 328 -9.05 -1.29 4.10
N VAL A 329 -8.58 -0.25 3.39
CA VAL A 329 -7.12 0.04 3.27
C VAL A 329 -6.85 1.52 3.50
N SER A 330 -6.15 1.83 4.59
CA SER A 330 -5.79 3.19 4.98
C SER A 330 -4.28 3.37 4.96
N THR A 331 -3.80 4.45 4.33
CA THR A 331 -2.39 4.86 4.38
C THR A 331 -1.88 5.02 5.81
N TRP A 332 -2.74 5.46 6.74
CA TRP A 332 -2.39 5.54 8.15
C TRP A 332 -2.14 4.16 8.77
N ALA A 333 -2.91 3.13 8.44
CA ALA A 333 -2.69 1.79 8.98
C ALA A 333 -1.31 1.24 8.57
N ILE A 334 -0.90 1.50 7.32
CA ILE A 334 0.41 1.15 6.77
C ILE A 334 1.52 1.90 7.51
N ILE A 335 1.46 3.23 7.55
CA ILE A 335 2.48 4.07 8.21
C ILE A 335 2.56 3.76 9.71
N LYS A 336 1.43 3.53 10.39
CA LYS A 336 1.40 3.18 11.80
C LYS A 336 2.12 1.86 12.07
N HIS A 337 1.92 0.86 11.22
CA HIS A 337 2.62 -0.42 11.35
C HIS A 337 4.12 -0.21 11.20
N LEU A 338 4.57 0.46 10.13
CA LEU A 338 6.00 0.76 9.92
C LEU A 338 6.63 1.54 11.09
N LEU A 339 5.95 2.57 11.59
CA LEU A 339 6.40 3.34 12.76
C LEU A 339 6.38 2.51 14.06
N SER A 340 5.60 1.44 14.13
CA SER A 340 5.58 0.55 15.28
C SER A 340 6.63 -0.55 15.18
N GLY A 341 7.05 -0.92 13.97
CA GLY A 341 7.99 -2.00 13.66
C GLY A 341 9.47 -1.61 13.69
N ALA A 342 10.29 -2.41 13.00
CA ALA A 342 11.75 -2.27 12.95
C ALA A 342 12.20 -1.07 12.10
N SER A 343 11.44 -0.73 11.06
CA SER A 343 11.73 0.43 10.17
C SER A 343 11.37 1.80 10.77
N ARG A 344 10.97 1.87 12.06
CA ARG A 344 10.51 3.09 12.73
C ARG A 344 11.42 4.30 12.51
N TYR A 345 12.73 4.14 12.72
CA TYR A 345 13.68 5.23 12.58
C TYR A 345 13.77 5.71 11.13
N GLN A 346 13.88 4.78 10.16
CA GLN A 346 13.92 5.08 8.74
C GLN A 346 12.65 5.80 8.28
N VAL A 347 11.47 5.33 8.70
CA VAL A 347 10.20 5.96 8.32
C VAL A 347 10.06 7.34 8.93
N LEU A 348 10.38 7.51 10.23
CA LEU A 348 10.33 8.83 10.84
C LEU A 348 11.29 9.80 10.15
N HIS A 349 12.54 9.39 9.93
CA HIS A 349 13.54 10.21 9.26
C HIS A 349 13.11 10.55 7.82
N GLY A 350 12.56 9.58 7.08
CA GLY A 350 12.02 9.78 5.74
C GLY A 350 10.87 10.80 5.73
N LEU A 351 9.91 10.68 6.65
CA LEU A 351 8.81 11.64 6.79
C LEU A 351 9.31 13.05 7.14
N LEU A 352 10.32 13.17 8.00
CA LEU A 352 10.95 14.45 8.32
C LEU A 352 11.67 15.05 7.09
N GLY A 353 12.40 14.22 6.33
CA GLY A 353 13.06 14.65 5.10
C GLY A 353 12.10 15.18 4.04
N LEU A 354 10.88 14.65 3.96
CA LEU A 354 9.84 15.15 3.06
C LEU A 354 9.37 16.58 3.38
N LEU A 355 9.63 17.11 4.58
CA LEU A 355 9.26 18.48 4.94
C LEU A 355 10.16 19.54 4.28
N GLU A 356 11.38 19.15 3.92
CA GLU A 356 12.39 20.02 3.30
C GLU A 356 12.62 19.71 1.82
N ALA A 357 12.23 18.51 1.38
CA ALA A 357 12.39 18.07 0.01
C ALA A 357 11.55 18.90 -0.99
N PRO A 358 12.01 19.06 -2.25
CA PRO A 358 11.27 19.74 -3.31
C PRO A 358 10.13 18.85 -3.86
N VAL A 359 9.23 18.42 -2.98
CA VAL A 359 8.07 17.57 -3.31
C VAL A 359 6.80 18.40 -3.42
N ALA A 360 5.75 17.81 -3.99
CA ALA A 360 4.49 18.51 -4.16
C ALA A 360 3.84 18.88 -2.80
N PRO A 361 3.12 20.01 -2.68
CA PRO A 361 2.60 20.50 -1.38
C PRO A 361 1.67 19.51 -0.67
N PHE A 362 0.93 18.69 -1.42
CA PHE A 362 0.06 17.67 -0.85
C PHE A 362 0.84 16.51 -0.19
N VAL A 363 2.07 16.24 -0.64
CA VAL A 363 3.00 15.27 -0.01
C VAL A 363 3.50 15.83 1.32
N VAL A 364 3.99 17.08 1.34
CA VAL A 364 4.41 17.76 2.58
C VAL A 364 3.28 17.77 3.60
N ARG A 365 2.05 18.09 3.16
CA ARG A 365 0.86 18.04 3.99
C ARG A 365 0.62 16.63 4.57
N GLY A 366 0.76 15.58 3.76
CA GLY A 366 0.67 14.19 4.21
C GLY A 366 1.73 13.84 5.26
N ALA A 367 2.96 14.31 5.09
CA ALA A 367 4.03 14.12 6.06
C ALA A 367 3.71 14.79 7.40
N VAL A 368 3.25 16.05 7.39
CA VAL A 368 2.78 16.77 8.59
C VAL A 368 1.65 16.00 9.28
N PHE A 369 0.69 15.48 8.51
CA PHE A 369 -0.40 14.67 9.05
C PHE A 369 0.13 13.41 9.76
N PHE A 370 1.02 12.64 9.13
CA PHE A 370 1.54 11.40 9.72
C PHE A 370 2.41 11.64 10.94
N ILE A 371 3.30 12.64 10.90
CA ILE A 371 4.13 13.05 12.04
C ILE A 371 3.25 13.51 13.21
N GLY A 372 2.26 14.37 12.95
CA GLY A 372 1.34 14.86 13.98
C GLY A 372 0.47 13.75 14.57
N MET A 373 -0.06 12.87 13.71
CA MET A 373 -0.89 11.74 14.15
C MET A 373 -0.09 10.73 14.99
N SER A 374 1.16 10.47 14.61
CA SER A 374 2.04 9.54 15.31
C SER A 374 2.54 10.08 16.65
N ALA A 375 2.82 11.39 16.75
CA ALA A 375 3.33 12.00 17.97
C ALA A 375 2.22 12.34 19.00
N TRP A 376 1.14 12.99 18.57
CA TRP A 376 0.10 13.49 19.49
C TRP A 376 -1.34 13.27 19.02
N GLY A 377 -1.54 12.59 17.90
CA GLY A 377 -2.87 12.23 17.42
C GLY A 377 -3.67 11.33 18.37
N SER A 378 -4.93 11.09 18.00
CA SER A 378 -5.79 10.12 18.68
C SER A 378 -5.24 8.70 18.59
N GLN A 379 -4.48 8.40 17.53
CA GLN A 379 -3.89 7.10 17.27
C GLN A 379 -2.36 7.05 17.44
N ARG A 380 -1.78 7.93 18.27
CA ARG A 380 -0.33 8.03 18.50
C ARG A 380 0.38 6.67 18.64
N VAL A 381 1.62 6.60 18.16
CA VAL A 381 2.47 5.42 18.28
C VAL A 381 3.30 5.57 19.55
N THR A 382 2.94 4.82 20.61
CA THR A 382 3.59 4.95 21.93
C THR A 382 5.03 4.45 21.96
N SER A 383 5.44 3.65 21.00
CA SER A 383 6.82 3.18 20.84
C SER A 383 7.73 4.22 20.17
N LEU A 384 7.21 5.35 19.67
CA LEU A 384 8.02 6.48 19.25
C LEU A 384 8.50 7.23 20.49
N GLU A 385 9.75 6.97 20.90
CA GLU A 385 10.43 7.67 22.00
C GLU A 385 10.97 9.04 21.57
N VAL A 386 10.11 9.86 20.93
CA VAL A 386 10.52 11.17 20.42
C VAL A 386 9.86 12.27 21.24
N GLY A 387 10.67 13.17 21.79
CA GLY A 387 10.20 14.31 22.56
C GLY A 387 9.36 15.29 21.72
N ARG A 388 8.29 15.84 22.32
CA ARG A 388 7.40 16.83 21.70
C ARG A 388 8.17 18.03 21.12
N SER A 389 9.15 18.52 21.87
CA SER A 389 10.03 19.61 21.46
C SER A 389 10.84 19.27 20.20
N SER A 390 11.34 18.04 20.06
CA SER A 390 12.10 17.61 18.87
C SER A 390 11.21 17.56 17.64
N VAL A 391 10.04 16.94 17.75
CA VAL A 391 9.06 16.89 16.65
C VAL A 391 8.62 18.29 16.24
N LEU A 392 8.33 19.16 17.22
CA LEU A 392 7.97 20.55 16.95
C LEU A 392 9.06 21.23 16.13
N ARG A 393 10.33 21.19 16.55
CA ARG A 393 11.45 21.80 15.81
C ARG A 393 11.54 21.29 14.38
N SER A 394 11.37 20.00 14.15
CA SER A 394 11.40 19.42 12.81
C SER A 394 10.23 19.86 11.92
N LEU A 395 9.12 20.37 12.48
CA LEU A 395 8.00 20.92 11.71
C LEU A 395 8.22 22.35 11.21
N LEU A 396 9.33 23.01 11.59
CA LEU A 396 9.60 24.40 11.19
C LEU A 396 9.54 24.63 9.67
N PRO A 397 10.11 23.76 8.80
CA PRO A 397 9.99 23.92 7.35
C PRO A 397 8.53 23.95 6.87
N ALA A 398 7.66 23.12 7.45
CA ALA A 398 6.25 23.09 7.12
C ALA A 398 5.50 24.35 7.57
N VAL A 399 5.87 24.92 8.72
CA VAL A 399 5.31 26.20 9.22
C VAL A 399 5.66 27.36 8.31
N GLN A 400 6.81 27.29 7.62
CA GLN A 400 7.28 28.29 6.67
C GLN A 400 6.79 28.03 5.23
N SER A 401 5.96 27.00 5.02
CA SER A 401 5.46 26.65 3.69
C SER A 401 4.64 27.79 3.08
N PRO A 402 4.83 28.10 1.78
CA PRO A 402 4.01 29.09 1.08
C PRO A 402 2.64 28.54 0.67
N HIS A 403 2.30 27.31 1.04
CA HIS A 403 1.09 26.63 0.57
C HIS A 403 0.05 26.49 1.68
N SER A 404 -1.13 27.10 1.49
CA SER A 404 -2.24 27.09 2.45
C SER A 404 -2.64 25.67 2.89
N ILE A 405 -2.57 24.69 1.99
CA ILE A 405 -2.90 23.30 2.31
C ILE A 405 -1.97 22.69 3.37
N VAL A 406 -0.67 23.01 3.32
CA VAL A 406 0.32 22.54 4.30
C VAL A 406 0.09 23.24 5.62
N ILE A 407 -0.07 24.56 5.58
CA ILE A 407 -0.33 25.41 6.74
C ILE A 407 -1.60 24.98 7.47
N PHE A 408 -2.66 24.64 6.74
CA PHE A 408 -3.89 24.11 7.32
C PHE A 408 -3.65 22.83 8.14
N GLU A 409 -2.87 21.89 7.62
CA GLU A 409 -2.55 20.67 8.37
C GLU A 409 -1.62 20.93 9.57
N VAL A 410 -0.70 21.90 9.47
CA VAL A 410 0.11 22.36 10.60
C VAL A 410 -0.78 22.90 11.71
N VAL A 411 -1.73 23.77 11.38
CA VAL A 411 -2.69 24.34 12.34
C VAL A 411 -3.49 23.23 13.02
N LEU A 412 -4.06 22.29 12.26
CA LEU A 412 -4.78 21.14 12.84
C LEU A 412 -3.88 20.28 13.73
N SER A 413 -2.61 20.10 13.36
CA SER A 413 -1.65 19.37 14.17
C SER A 413 -1.36 20.08 15.50
N LEU A 414 -1.17 21.40 15.48
CA LEU A 414 -0.98 22.22 16.68
C LEU A 414 -2.22 22.21 17.58
N GLN A 415 -3.42 22.30 17.02
CA GLN A 415 -4.64 22.17 17.82
C GLN A 415 -4.70 20.82 18.55
N ARG A 416 -4.36 19.72 17.88
CA ARG A 416 -4.32 18.37 18.50
C ARG A 416 -3.32 18.33 19.64
N LEU A 417 -2.13 18.90 19.46
CA LEU A 417 -1.10 19.00 20.49
C LEU A 417 -1.60 19.81 21.71
N ILE A 418 -2.11 21.03 21.49
CA ILE A 418 -2.53 21.94 22.55
C ILE A 418 -3.73 21.37 23.32
N LYS A 419 -4.75 20.87 22.61
CA LYS A 419 -5.94 20.25 23.24
C LYS A 419 -5.57 19.11 24.19
N LYS A 420 -4.54 18.34 23.83
CA LYS A 420 -4.18 17.11 24.53
C LYS A 420 -3.12 17.31 25.62
N TYR A 421 -2.14 18.19 25.39
CA TYR A 421 -0.96 18.33 26.24
C TYR A 421 -0.70 19.77 26.70
N GLY A 422 -1.61 20.71 26.46
CA GLY A 422 -1.41 22.13 26.81
C GLY A 422 -1.01 22.40 28.26
N ASP A 423 -1.51 21.60 29.20
CA ASP A 423 -1.19 21.68 30.62
C ASP A 423 0.19 21.10 30.98
N GLN A 424 0.76 20.26 30.12
CA GLN A 424 2.03 19.52 30.30
C GLN A 424 3.17 20.08 29.42
N MET A 425 2.88 21.08 28.60
CA MET A 425 3.88 21.77 27.77
C MET A 425 4.63 22.81 28.61
N LEU A 426 5.96 22.84 28.46
CA LEU A 426 6.85 23.81 29.09
C LEU A 426 7.59 24.56 27.99
N ILE A 427 8.81 24.13 27.66
CA ILE A 427 9.66 24.69 26.59
C ILE A 427 8.96 24.59 25.23
N GLU A 428 8.03 23.64 25.06
CA GLU A 428 7.21 23.54 23.85
C GLU A 428 6.38 24.80 23.58
N TRP A 429 5.95 25.54 24.62
CA TRP A 429 5.16 26.75 24.44
C TRP A 429 5.93 27.84 23.69
N ASP A 430 7.24 27.96 23.89
CA ASP A 430 8.06 28.93 23.16
C ASP A 430 8.05 28.65 21.65
N LEU A 431 8.15 27.36 21.29
CA LEU A 431 8.06 26.91 19.89
C LEU A 431 6.65 27.13 19.32
N VAL A 432 5.61 26.80 20.10
CA VAL A 432 4.22 27.00 19.68
C VAL A 432 3.92 28.49 19.46
N PHE A 433 4.38 29.39 20.33
CA PHE A 433 4.19 30.82 20.16
C PHE A 433 4.98 31.37 18.97
N ASP A 434 6.21 30.89 18.73
CA ASP A 434 6.93 31.23 17.50
C ASP A 434 6.15 30.81 16.26
N TYR A 435 5.56 29.61 16.27
CA TYR A 435 4.75 29.13 15.15
C TYR A 435 3.50 29.96 14.97
N LEU A 436 2.76 30.25 16.03
CA LEU A 436 1.57 31.11 15.96
C LEU A 436 1.87 32.51 15.41
N ARG A 437 3.02 33.10 15.78
CA ARG A 437 3.45 34.39 15.19
C ARG A 437 3.71 34.28 13.69
N ARG A 438 4.39 33.21 13.24
CA ARG A 438 4.66 32.95 11.82
C ARG A 438 3.39 32.63 11.01
N LEU A 439 2.40 32.03 11.67
CA LEU A 439 1.12 31.65 11.06
C LEU A 439 0.14 32.82 11.03
N PHE A 440 0.30 33.83 11.90
CA PHE A 440 -0.59 34.99 11.99
C PHE A 440 -0.93 35.68 10.66
N PRO A 441 0.02 35.88 9.70
CA PRO A 441 -0.30 36.47 8.41
C PRO A 441 -1.35 35.69 7.60
N TRP A 442 -1.48 34.38 7.82
CA TRP A 442 -2.49 33.54 7.16
C TRP A 442 -3.92 33.83 7.60
N MET A 443 -4.12 34.56 8.71
CA MET A 443 -5.44 35.07 9.09
C MET A 443 -5.98 36.12 8.12
N ALA A 444 -5.09 36.85 7.44
CA ALA A 444 -5.46 37.92 6.51
C ALA A 444 -5.68 37.43 5.06
N VAL A 445 -5.37 36.17 4.75
CA VAL A 445 -5.42 35.59 3.40
C VAL A 445 -6.87 35.31 2.91
N GLN A 446 -7.88 35.77 3.64
CA GLN A 446 -9.32 35.56 3.38
C GLN A 446 -9.89 36.17 2.07
N ALA A 447 -9.09 36.82 1.23
CA ALA A 447 -9.64 37.73 0.22
C ALA A 447 -9.85 37.16 -1.21
N PHE A 448 -9.32 35.98 -1.61
CA PHE A 448 -9.27 35.65 -3.06
C PHE A 448 -9.37 34.18 -3.52
N ALA A 449 -10.01 33.25 -2.80
CA ALA A 449 -10.20 31.90 -3.37
C ALA A 449 -11.54 31.25 -3.02
N ASP A 450 -12.37 31.02 -4.04
CA ASP A 450 -13.62 30.25 -3.97
C ASP A 450 -13.39 28.84 -3.39
N GLU A 451 -14.26 28.47 -2.43
CA GLU A 451 -14.51 27.14 -1.87
C GLU A 451 -13.29 26.21 -1.70
N GLY A 452 -12.34 26.62 -0.85
CA GLY A 452 -11.14 25.83 -0.54
C GLY A 452 -10.84 25.70 0.96
N PRO A 453 -9.88 24.85 1.37
CA PRO A 453 -9.37 24.80 2.75
C PRO A 453 -8.83 26.15 3.27
N ALA A 454 -8.58 27.11 2.39
CA ALA A 454 -8.23 28.48 2.72
C ALA A 454 -9.34 29.23 3.49
N ASP A 455 -10.62 28.97 3.19
CA ASP A 455 -11.76 29.64 3.85
C ASP A 455 -11.88 29.27 5.33
N ARG A 456 -11.52 28.03 5.66
CA ARG A 456 -11.52 27.53 7.05
C ARG A 456 -10.26 27.86 7.81
N LEU A 457 -9.16 28.18 7.11
CA LEU A 457 -7.85 28.34 7.73
C LEU A 457 -7.83 29.44 8.79
N ALA A 458 -8.43 30.60 8.49
CA ALA A 458 -8.51 31.71 9.44
C ALA A 458 -9.30 31.32 10.71
N GLY A 459 -10.42 30.60 10.54
CA GLY A 459 -11.21 30.07 11.65
C GLY A 459 -10.45 29.05 12.49
N GLU A 460 -9.79 28.09 11.86
CA GLU A 460 -8.99 27.07 12.56
C GLU A 460 -7.79 27.69 13.30
N LEU A 461 -7.16 28.73 12.71
CA LEU A 461 -6.07 29.44 13.36
C LEU A 461 -6.57 30.26 14.56
N LEU A 462 -7.75 30.89 14.43
CA LEU A 462 -8.42 31.57 15.54
C LEU A 462 -8.71 30.61 16.69
N ASP A 463 -9.28 29.44 16.38
CA ASP A 463 -9.55 28.39 17.37
C ASP A 463 -8.24 27.89 18.01
N THR A 464 -7.14 27.82 17.26
CA THR A 464 -5.82 27.46 17.79
C THR A 464 -5.29 28.50 18.78
N LEU A 465 -5.45 29.80 18.48
CA LEU A 465 -5.07 30.89 19.40
C LEU A 465 -5.89 30.83 20.70
N LEU A 466 -7.19 30.58 20.61
CA LEU A 466 -8.07 30.38 21.77
C LEU A 466 -7.62 29.20 22.64
N LEU A 467 -7.30 28.07 22.00
CA LEU A 467 -6.80 26.89 22.68
C LEU A 467 -5.46 27.15 23.36
N ALA A 468 -4.56 27.89 22.71
CA ALA A 468 -3.26 28.26 23.28
C ALA A 468 -3.44 29.09 24.55
N ALA A 469 -4.31 30.10 24.52
CA ALA A 469 -4.64 30.93 25.67
C ALA A 469 -5.19 30.08 26.84
N LEU A 470 -6.17 29.22 26.56
CA LEU A 470 -6.77 28.33 27.57
C LEU A 470 -5.75 27.32 28.15
N GLY A 471 -4.87 26.77 27.31
CA GLY A 471 -3.81 25.84 27.73
C GLY A 471 -2.84 26.51 28.70
N LEU A 472 -2.35 27.71 28.36
CA LEU A 472 -1.47 28.49 29.22
C LEU A 472 -2.13 28.82 30.57
N PHE A 473 -3.40 29.23 30.55
CA PHE A 473 -4.15 29.50 31.78
C PHE A 473 -4.23 28.27 32.70
N ARG A 474 -4.52 27.09 32.14
CA ARG A 474 -4.58 25.83 32.89
C ARG A 474 -3.22 25.46 33.47
N HIS A 475 -2.15 25.59 32.68
CA HIS A 475 -0.79 25.33 33.13
C HIS A 475 -0.41 26.20 34.33
N LEU A 476 -0.60 27.51 34.22
CA LEU A 476 -0.28 28.47 35.27
C LEU A 476 -1.14 28.27 36.53
N ARG A 477 -2.42 27.90 36.38
CA ARG A 477 -3.28 27.51 37.50
C ARG A 477 -2.79 26.24 38.19
N GLY A 478 -2.33 25.24 37.42
CA GLY A 478 -1.81 23.97 37.93
C GLY A 478 -0.49 24.11 38.69
N ALA A 479 0.44 24.93 38.17
CA ALA A 479 1.71 25.25 38.83
C ALA A 479 1.47 25.89 40.22
N ARG A 480 0.48 26.78 40.34
CA ARG A 480 0.09 27.41 41.61
C ARG A 480 -0.52 26.43 42.62
N LEU A 481 -1.30 25.46 42.17
CA LEU A 481 -1.87 24.43 43.05
C LEU A 481 -0.78 23.51 43.62
N LYS A 482 0.24 23.15 42.83
CA LYS A 482 1.39 22.38 43.32
C LYS A 482 2.27 23.16 44.28
N ALA A 483 2.48 24.46 44.05
CA ALA A 483 3.21 25.34 44.97
C ALA A 483 2.52 25.51 46.34
N LYS A 484 1.19 25.32 46.42
CA LYS A 484 0.45 25.36 47.69
C LYS A 484 0.55 24.08 48.55
N TRP A 485 1.01 22.97 47.98
CA TRP A 485 0.94 21.63 48.60
C TRP A 485 2.30 20.91 48.65
N GLY A 486 3.40 21.54 48.23
CA GLY A 486 4.76 21.00 48.31
C GLY A 486 5.66 21.91 49.15
N ASP A 487 6.32 21.32 50.13
CA ASP A 487 7.29 21.99 50.99
C ASP A 487 8.41 22.65 50.16
N GLY A 488 8.51 23.98 50.23
CA GLY A 488 9.76 24.72 49.95
C GLY A 488 9.97 25.35 48.57
N TRP A 489 8.95 25.52 47.72
CA TRP A 489 9.06 26.40 46.54
C TRP A 489 8.35 27.73 46.80
N ASP A 490 9.12 28.78 47.12
CA ASP A 490 8.66 30.17 47.14
C ASP A 490 8.26 30.61 45.72
N SER A 491 7.07 30.23 45.28
CA SER A 491 6.49 30.75 44.05
C SER A 491 6.11 32.22 44.30
N GLN A 492 6.91 33.15 43.79
CA GLN A 492 6.73 34.61 43.86
C GLN A 492 5.51 35.15 43.07
N TRP A 493 4.50 34.32 42.78
CA TRP A 493 3.32 34.75 42.03
C TRP A 493 2.29 35.40 42.93
N THR A 494 2.03 36.68 42.72
CA THR A 494 1.03 37.45 43.47
C THR A 494 -0.37 37.30 42.86
N ASP A 495 -1.42 37.61 43.64
CA ASP A 495 -2.79 37.67 43.10
C ASP A 495 -2.95 38.74 42.00
N ARG A 496 -2.04 39.72 41.97
CA ARG A 496 -1.95 40.73 40.92
C ARG A 496 -1.45 40.14 39.61
N ASP A 497 -0.51 39.21 39.63
CA ASP A 497 -0.02 38.53 38.43
C ASP A 497 -1.11 37.65 37.80
N LEU A 498 -1.96 37.03 38.63
CA LEU A 498 -3.14 36.30 38.17
C LEU A 498 -4.20 37.23 37.55
N ALA A 499 -4.43 38.40 38.13
CA ALA A 499 -5.35 39.39 37.57
C ALA A 499 -4.82 39.92 36.22
N ASN A 500 -3.53 40.21 36.13
CA ASN A 500 -2.86 40.64 34.90
C ASN A 500 -2.92 39.55 33.81
N LEU A 501 -2.71 38.28 34.18
CA LEU A 501 -2.79 37.16 33.24
C LEU A 501 -4.23 36.94 32.76
N ARG A 502 -5.22 37.00 33.67
CA ARG A 502 -6.64 36.92 33.31
C ARG A 502 -7.06 38.08 32.42
N TYR A 503 -6.56 39.28 32.67
CA TYR A 503 -6.79 40.47 31.87
C TYR A 503 -6.14 40.39 30.49
N ALA A 504 -4.91 39.87 30.40
CA ALA A 504 -4.24 39.62 29.13
C ALA A 504 -4.96 38.53 28.31
N LEU A 505 -5.47 37.49 28.98
CA LEU A 505 -6.30 36.45 28.35
C LEU A 505 -7.65 36.98 27.90
N SER A 506 -8.32 37.81 28.71
CA SER A 506 -9.58 38.44 28.30
C SER A 506 -9.35 39.39 27.14
N GLY A 507 -8.27 40.19 27.14
CA GLY A 507 -7.91 41.04 26.01
C GLY A 507 -7.58 40.25 24.73
N ALA A 508 -6.93 39.08 24.84
CA ALA A 508 -6.70 38.18 23.72
C ALA A 508 -8.01 37.55 23.22
N LEU A 509 -8.89 37.12 24.12
CA LEU A 509 -10.22 36.58 23.82
C LEU A 509 -11.12 37.65 23.16
N ASP A 510 -11.09 38.88 23.64
CA ASP A 510 -11.84 40.02 23.11
C ASP A 510 -11.32 40.41 21.72
N SER A 511 -9.99 40.38 21.51
CA SER A 511 -9.37 40.60 20.20
C SER A 511 -9.77 39.50 19.21
N VAL A 512 -9.89 38.26 19.67
CA VAL A 512 -10.37 37.13 18.87
C VAL A 512 -11.85 37.26 18.53
N VAL A 513 -12.70 37.63 19.49
CA VAL A 513 -14.13 37.88 19.27
C VAL A 513 -14.34 39.03 18.29
N PHE A 514 -13.54 40.09 18.41
CA PHE A 514 -13.54 41.23 17.49
C PHE A 514 -13.14 40.82 16.05
N LEU A 515 -12.13 39.96 15.90
CA LEU A 515 -11.72 39.42 14.60
C LEU A 515 -12.75 38.47 13.99
N LYS A 516 -13.53 37.75 14.81
CA LYS A 516 -14.64 36.88 14.36
C LYS A 516 -15.87 37.67 13.89
N HIS A 517 -16.00 38.93 14.28
CA HIS A 517 -17.15 39.80 13.98
C HIS A 517 -16.85 40.93 12.99
N LYS A 518 -15.63 40.99 12.40
CA LYS A 518 -15.39 41.86 11.26
C LYS A 518 -15.99 41.21 10.00
N PRO A 519 -16.92 41.90 9.29
CA PRO A 519 -17.49 41.40 8.05
C PRO A 519 -16.47 41.29 6.92
#